data_AF-A0A949LUQ6-F1
#
_entry.id   AF-A0A949LUQ6-F1
#
_cell.length_a   1.000
_cell.length_b   1.000
_cell.length_c   1.000
_cell.angle_alpha   90.00
_cell.angle_beta   90.00
_cell.angle_gamma   90.00
#
_symmetry.space_group_name_H-M   'P 1'
#
loop_
_entity.id
_entity.type
_entity.pdbx_description
1 polymer ?
#
loop_
_entity_poly.entity_id
_entity_poly.type
_entity_poly.pdbx_seq_one_letter_code
_entity_poly.pdbx_strand_id
1 'polypeptide(L)'
;KEENERWEREHPNALAKIGKYGAMPALNTDDPAVTARAEELRETKVRQWERDMRSLADAHGGVLPPDPAFKVGDEEPQVRLGKFPAAPLDAAADTETLLNGLIAECRFLVREVAFQSACLTPNPDDRMRFLSAAQNIVITGARVGEAVAKLRKGGVSKVEERRHHMVFEHRQAETSPPPPRGDTP
;
A
#
# COMPACT_ATOMS: atom_id res chain seq x y z
N LYS A 1 -6.46 -11.53 37.41
CA LYS A 1 -6.05 -12.64 38.30
C LYS A 1 -7.25 -13.52 38.63
N GLU A 2 -8.36 -12.95 39.11
CA GLU A 2 -9.59 -13.70 39.43
C GLU A 2 -10.27 -14.39 38.23
N GLU A 3 -10.20 -13.79 37.04
CA GLU A 3 -10.77 -14.40 35.82
C GLU A 3 -10.02 -15.67 35.39
N ASN A 4 -8.70 -15.73 35.65
CA ASN A 4 -7.88 -16.91 35.38
C ASN A 4 -8.22 -18.06 36.34
N GLU A 5 -8.43 -17.75 37.61
CA GLU A 5 -8.82 -18.74 38.64
C GLU A 5 -10.25 -19.27 38.45
N ARG A 6 -11.13 -18.49 37.82
CA ARG A 6 -12.47 -18.93 37.43
C ARG A 6 -12.40 -19.92 36.27
N TRP A 7 -11.58 -19.64 35.27
CA TRP A 7 -11.40 -20.49 34.10
C TRP A 7 -10.80 -21.86 34.46
N GLU A 8 -9.82 -21.89 35.36
CA GLU A 8 -9.18 -23.13 35.84
C GLU A 8 -10.14 -24.05 36.62
N ARG A 9 -11.13 -23.47 37.33
CA ARG A 9 -12.19 -24.24 38.01
C ARG A 9 -13.19 -24.84 37.04
N GLU A 10 -13.51 -24.14 35.97
CA GLU A 10 -14.50 -24.58 34.98
C GLU A 10 -13.93 -25.65 34.02
N HIS A 11 -12.60 -25.73 33.87
CA HIS A 11 -11.95 -26.62 32.89
C HIS A 11 -10.79 -27.48 33.46
N PRO A 12 -11.00 -28.31 34.49
CA PRO A 12 -9.94 -29.11 35.13
C PRO A 12 -9.27 -30.11 34.17
N ASN A 13 -9.93 -30.46 33.06
CA ASN A 13 -9.41 -31.37 32.03
C ASN A 13 -8.70 -30.68 30.84
N ALA A 14 -8.70 -29.35 30.77
CA ALA A 14 -8.01 -28.63 29.69
C ALA A 14 -6.48 -28.73 29.85
N LEU A 15 -5.97 -28.64 31.08
CA LEU A 15 -4.54 -28.77 31.37
C LEU A 15 -4.04 -30.22 31.21
N ALA A 16 -4.87 -31.22 31.47
CA ALA A 16 -4.51 -32.63 31.29
C ALA A 16 -4.32 -33.02 29.80
N LYS A 17 -4.99 -32.32 28.87
CA LYS A 17 -4.77 -32.49 27.42
C LYS A 17 -3.49 -31.83 26.92
N ILE A 18 -2.97 -30.82 27.61
CA ILE A 18 -1.69 -30.18 27.25
C ILE A 18 -0.51 -31.10 27.60
N GLY A 19 -0.64 -31.95 28.63
CA GLY A 19 0.37 -32.95 29.00
C GLY A 19 0.53 -34.15 28.05
N LYS A 20 -0.30 -34.27 27.00
CA LYS A 20 -0.20 -35.36 26.00
C LYS A 20 0.58 -34.98 24.73
N TYR A 21 0.89 -33.70 24.54
CA TYR A 21 1.97 -33.29 23.65
C TYR A 21 3.23 -33.23 24.50
N GLY A 22 3.79 -34.42 24.77
CA GLY A 22 5.10 -34.53 25.39
C GLY A 22 6.05 -33.55 24.71
N ALA A 23 6.88 -32.88 25.54
CA ALA A 23 7.92 -31.97 25.10
C ALA A 23 8.45 -32.40 23.74
N MET A 24 8.00 -31.74 22.67
CA MET A 24 8.66 -31.85 21.38
C MET A 24 10.09 -31.45 21.71
N PRO A 25 11.08 -32.33 21.52
CA PRO A 25 12.47 -31.96 21.77
C PRO A 25 12.67 -30.66 21.03
N ALA A 26 13.08 -29.61 21.74
CA ALA A 26 13.40 -28.34 21.11
C ALA A 26 14.38 -28.70 20.00
N LEU A 27 13.90 -28.69 18.75
CA LEU A 27 14.72 -28.92 17.59
C LEU A 27 15.80 -27.87 17.73
N ASN A 28 17.02 -28.31 17.98
CA ASN A 28 18.16 -27.45 18.18
C ASN A 28 18.41 -26.74 16.85
N THR A 29 17.76 -25.58 16.66
CA THR A 29 17.80 -24.78 15.43
C THR A 29 19.14 -24.11 15.21
N ASP A 30 20.05 -24.23 16.17
CA ASP A 30 21.39 -23.63 16.13
C ASP A 30 22.43 -24.55 15.46
N ASP A 31 22.07 -25.78 15.07
CA ASP A 31 22.95 -26.64 14.29
C ASP A 31 22.90 -26.28 12.80
N PRO A 32 23.98 -25.71 12.22
CA PRO A 32 24.00 -25.28 10.82
C PRO A 32 23.83 -26.44 9.84
N ALA A 33 24.12 -27.68 10.24
CA ALA A 33 23.89 -28.85 9.39
C ALA A 33 22.39 -29.22 9.32
N VAL A 34 21.64 -29.00 10.40
CA VAL A 34 20.20 -29.26 10.45
C VAL A 34 19.43 -28.20 9.65
N THR A 35 19.85 -26.92 9.74
CA THR A 35 19.25 -25.85 8.95
C THR A 35 19.53 -26.00 7.46
N ALA A 36 20.77 -26.32 7.07
CA ALA A 36 21.13 -26.55 5.66
C ALA A 36 20.32 -27.70 5.04
N ARG A 37 20.16 -28.82 5.75
CA ARG A 37 19.35 -29.95 5.27
C ARG A 37 17.85 -29.60 5.19
N ALA A 38 17.35 -28.79 6.11
CA ALA A 38 15.98 -28.30 6.06
C ALA A 38 15.74 -27.35 4.88
N GLU A 39 16.72 -26.48 4.56
CA GLU A 39 16.68 -25.63 3.37
C GLU A 39 16.74 -26.44 2.08
N GLU A 40 17.60 -27.44 1.98
CA GLU A 40 17.68 -28.34 0.81
C GLU A 40 16.35 -29.10 0.59
N LEU A 41 15.75 -29.62 1.67
CA LEU A 41 14.42 -30.24 1.62
C LEU A 41 13.33 -29.25 1.21
N ARG A 42 13.45 -27.98 1.60
CA ARG A 42 12.50 -26.94 1.20
C ARG A 42 12.67 -26.60 -0.28
N GLU A 43 13.90 -26.45 -0.74
CA GLU A 43 14.21 -26.13 -2.13
C GLU A 43 13.80 -27.27 -3.08
N THR A 44 14.06 -28.52 -2.71
CA THR A 44 13.60 -29.69 -3.49
C THR A 44 12.08 -29.77 -3.57
N LYS A 45 11.36 -29.48 -2.47
CA LYS A 45 9.89 -29.38 -2.47
C LYS A 45 9.39 -28.26 -3.37
N VAL A 46 10.03 -27.09 -3.33
CA VAL A 46 9.67 -25.96 -4.22
C VAL A 46 9.92 -26.33 -5.68
N ARG A 47 11.07 -26.91 -6.01
CA ARG A 47 11.39 -27.36 -7.39
C ARG A 47 10.46 -28.46 -7.89
N GLN A 48 9.99 -29.34 -7.01
CA GLN A 48 8.99 -30.34 -7.36
C GLN A 48 7.64 -29.66 -7.63
N TRP A 49 7.18 -28.80 -6.74
CA TRP A 49 5.95 -28.03 -6.93
C TRP A 49 5.98 -27.17 -8.20
N GLU A 50 7.10 -26.51 -8.52
CA GLU A 50 7.24 -25.73 -9.75
C GLU A 50 7.14 -26.60 -11.01
N ARG A 51 7.73 -27.81 -10.99
CA ARG A 51 7.59 -28.77 -12.10
C ARG A 51 6.14 -29.23 -12.23
N ASP A 52 5.49 -29.54 -11.13
CA ASP A 52 4.09 -29.99 -11.12
C ASP A 52 3.17 -28.88 -11.63
N MET A 53 3.39 -27.63 -11.20
CA MET A 53 2.62 -26.46 -11.65
C MET A 53 2.85 -26.13 -13.13
N ARG A 54 4.09 -26.25 -13.64
CA ARG A 54 4.36 -26.09 -15.07
C ARG A 54 3.69 -27.17 -15.90
N SER A 55 3.82 -28.43 -15.48
CA SER A 55 3.14 -29.56 -16.15
C SER A 55 1.63 -29.39 -16.15
N LEU A 56 1.06 -28.88 -15.05
CA LEU A 56 -0.35 -28.59 -14.94
C LEU A 56 -0.76 -27.44 -15.88
N ALA A 57 -0.02 -26.35 -15.90
CA ALA A 57 -0.25 -25.24 -16.81
C ALA A 57 -0.19 -25.69 -18.28
N ASP A 58 0.81 -26.47 -18.66
CA ASP A 58 0.97 -27.02 -20.01
C ASP A 58 -0.22 -27.90 -20.40
N ALA A 59 -0.69 -28.76 -19.49
CA ALA A 59 -1.89 -29.58 -19.68
C ALA A 59 -3.18 -28.76 -19.89
N HIS A 60 -3.19 -27.52 -19.42
CA HIS A 60 -4.32 -26.60 -19.49
C HIS A 60 -4.08 -25.42 -20.46
N GLY A 61 -3.17 -25.59 -21.43
CA GLY A 61 -2.94 -24.59 -22.48
C GLY A 61 -2.19 -23.34 -22.01
N GLY A 62 -1.34 -23.46 -20.99
CA GLY A 62 -0.57 -22.38 -20.38
C GLY A 62 -1.31 -21.65 -19.25
N VAL A 63 -2.54 -22.04 -18.93
CA VAL A 63 -3.35 -21.46 -17.84
C VAL A 63 -3.36 -22.43 -16.67
N LEU A 64 -2.90 -22.00 -15.49
CA LEU A 64 -3.03 -22.82 -14.29
C LEU A 64 -4.53 -22.98 -13.96
N PRO A 65 -5.02 -24.21 -13.76
CA PRO A 65 -6.38 -24.41 -13.28
C PRO A 65 -6.49 -23.76 -11.89
N PRO A 66 -7.63 -23.10 -11.61
CA PRO A 66 -7.86 -22.52 -10.29
C PRO A 66 -7.68 -23.61 -9.22
N ASP A 67 -6.98 -23.27 -8.15
CA ASP A 67 -6.71 -24.19 -7.05
C ASP A 67 -8.04 -24.80 -6.55
N PRO A 68 -8.19 -26.14 -6.46
CA PRO A 68 -9.44 -26.75 -6.01
C PRO A 68 -9.79 -26.42 -4.55
N ALA A 69 -8.83 -25.96 -3.74
CA ALA A 69 -9.09 -25.37 -2.42
C ALA A 69 -9.74 -23.97 -2.53
N PHE A 70 -9.53 -23.31 -3.66
CA PHE A 70 -10.23 -22.11 -4.08
C PHE A 70 -11.59 -22.52 -4.65
N LYS A 71 -12.53 -22.83 -3.76
CA LYS A 71 -13.94 -22.93 -4.15
C LYS A 71 -14.40 -21.55 -4.59
N VAL A 72 -14.28 -21.29 -5.90
CA VAL A 72 -15.15 -20.36 -6.60
C VAL A 72 -16.54 -20.96 -6.41
N GLY A 73 -17.28 -20.52 -5.39
CA GLY A 73 -18.72 -20.72 -5.39
C GLY A 73 -19.26 -20.12 -6.69
N ASP A 74 -20.46 -20.46 -7.14
CA ASP A 74 -21.04 -19.95 -8.40
C ASP A 74 -21.16 -18.40 -8.49
N GLU A 75 -20.63 -17.64 -7.53
CA GLU A 75 -20.19 -16.27 -7.76
C GLU A 75 -18.90 -16.33 -8.58
N GLU A 76 -18.91 -15.80 -9.81
CA GLU A 76 -17.68 -15.40 -10.52
C GLU A 76 -16.64 -14.89 -9.51
N PRO A 77 -15.32 -15.05 -9.74
CA PRO A 77 -14.34 -14.21 -9.08
C PRO A 77 -14.53 -12.79 -9.62
N GLN A 78 -15.65 -12.15 -9.25
CA GLN A 78 -15.63 -10.81 -8.75
C GLN A 78 -14.50 -10.85 -7.73
N VAL A 79 -13.31 -10.51 -8.19
CA VAL A 79 -12.48 -9.57 -7.47
C VAL A 79 -13.50 -8.58 -6.97
N ARG A 80 -13.95 -8.75 -5.72
CA ARG A 80 -14.71 -7.74 -5.03
C ARG A 80 -13.63 -6.70 -4.87
N LEU A 81 -13.43 -5.92 -5.93
CA LEU A 81 -12.92 -4.58 -5.91
C LEU A 81 -13.81 -3.94 -4.88
N GLY A 82 -13.39 -4.08 -3.62
CA GLY A 82 -14.14 -3.59 -2.47
C GLY A 82 -14.45 -2.17 -2.87
N LYS A 83 -15.76 -1.85 -2.95
CA LYS A 83 -16.27 -0.65 -3.60
C LYS A 83 -15.22 0.44 -3.49
N PHE A 84 -14.54 0.74 -4.60
CA PHE A 84 -13.77 1.98 -4.63
C PHE A 84 -14.74 3.04 -4.14
N PRO A 85 -14.35 3.88 -3.17
CA PRO A 85 -15.20 5.00 -2.80
C PRO A 85 -15.34 5.89 -4.05
N ALA A 86 -16.34 5.57 -4.88
CA ALA A 86 -16.80 6.35 -6.02
C ALA A 86 -17.65 7.53 -5.55
N ALA A 87 -17.69 7.77 -4.23
CA ALA A 87 -18.17 9.02 -3.71
C ALA A 87 -17.29 10.11 -4.34
N PRO A 88 -17.87 11.11 -5.02
CA PRO A 88 -17.15 12.32 -5.34
C PRO A 88 -16.51 12.78 -4.03
N LEU A 89 -15.18 12.90 -3.99
CA LEU A 89 -14.52 13.64 -2.93
C LEU A 89 -15.25 14.98 -2.90
N ASP A 90 -16.02 15.22 -1.83
CA ASP A 90 -16.74 16.48 -1.66
C ASP A 90 -15.77 17.60 -2.01
N ALA A 91 -16.22 18.60 -2.75
CA ALA A 91 -15.35 19.69 -3.21
C ALA A 91 -14.67 20.48 -2.06
N ALA A 92 -15.00 20.14 -0.80
CA ALA A 92 -14.41 20.63 0.44
C ALA A 92 -13.66 19.55 1.26
N ALA A 93 -13.30 18.39 0.67
CA ALA A 93 -12.48 17.41 1.36
C ALA A 93 -11.08 17.99 1.59
N ASP A 94 -10.67 18.05 2.86
CA ASP A 94 -9.33 18.48 3.25
C ASP A 94 -8.28 17.70 2.44
N THR A 95 -7.27 18.42 1.92
CA THR A 95 -6.13 17.83 1.19
C THR A 95 -5.55 16.63 1.93
N GLU A 96 -5.50 16.69 3.26
CA GLU A 96 -5.06 15.56 4.08
C GLU A 96 -5.94 14.30 3.90
N THR A 97 -7.26 14.46 3.82
CA THR A 97 -8.21 13.35 3.61
C THR A 97 -7.99 12.70 2.24
N LEU A 98 -7.79 13.51 1.20
CA LEU A 98 -7.50 13.03 -0.16
C LEU A 98 -6.19 12.24 -0.22
N LEU A 99 -5.13 12.75 0.41
CA LEU A 99 -3.83 12.06 0.46
C LEU A 99 -3.91 10.76 1.27
N ASN A 100 -4.68 10.72 2.37
CA ASN A 100 -4.93 9.48 3.12
C ASN A 100 -5.71 8.45 2.29
N GLY A 101 -6.66 8.88 1.45
CA GLY A 101 -7.35 8.04 0.49
C GLY A 101 -6.39 7.38 -0.50
N LEU A 102 -5.48 8.16 -1.10
CA LEU A 102 -4.47 7.64 -2.03
C LEU A 102 -3.54 6.60 -1.38
N ILE A 103 -3.16 6.81 -0.11
CA ILE A 103 -2.37 5.82 0.64
C ILE A 103 -3.16 4.51 0.81
N ALA A 104 -4.46 4.59 1.10
CA ALA A 104 -5.32 3.40 1.22
C ALA A 104 -5.42 2.64 -0.11
N GLU A 105 -5.61 3.35 -1.22
CA GLU A 105 -5.64 2.77 -2.57
C GLU A 105 -4.33 2.09 -2.95
N CYS A 106 -3.19 2.72 -2.65
CA CYS A 106 -1.88 2.11 -2.86
C CYS A 106 -1.75 0.77 -2.12
N ARG A 107 -2.23 0.70 -0.87
CA ARG A 107 -2.19 -0.54 -0.07
C ARG A 107 -3.13 -1.61 -0.60
N PHE A 108 -4.27 -1.21 -1.16
CA PHE A 108 -5.22 -2.11 -1.82
C PHE A 108 -4.60 -2.70 -3.08
N LEU A 109 -4.09 -1.87 -3.99
CA LEU A 109 -3.47 -2.31 -5.24
C LEU A 109 -2.29 -3.27 -5.01
N VAL A 110 -1.48 -3.02 -3.99
CA VAL A 110 -0.37 -3.91 -3.63
C VAL A 110 -0.87 -5.29 -3.18
N ARG A 111 -1.86 -5.35 -2.29
CA ARG A 111 -2.34 -6.61 -1.70
C ARG A 111 -3.23 -7.42 -2.63
N GLU A 112 -4.21 -6.76 -3.23
CA GLU A 112 -5.26 -7.45 -3.99
C GLU A 112 -4.91 -7.65 -5.45
N VAL A 113 -4.08 -6.76 -6.03
CA VAL A 113 -3.74 -6.83 -7.45
C VAL A 113 -2.32 -7.36 -7.64
N ALA A 114 -1.30 -6.64 -7.17
CA ALA A 114 0.08 -6.98 -7.51
C ALA A 114 0.55 -8.29 -6.85
N PHE A 115 0.23 -8.50 -5.57
CA PHE A 115 0.61 -9.73 -4.86
C PHE A 115 -0.15 -10.95 -5.39
N GLN A 116 -1.46 -10.84 -5.60
CA GLN A 116 -2.26 -11.94 -6.17
C GLN A 116 -1.78 -12.30 -7.58
N SER A 117 -1.54 -11.31 -8.44
CA SER A 117 -0.98 -11.55 -9.77
C SER A 117 0.39 -12.24 -9.69
N ALA A 118 1.26 -11.84 -8.76
CA ALA A 118 2.55 -12.49 -8.57
C ALA A 118 2.41 -13.98 -8.14
N CYS A 119 1.48 -14.28 -7.23
CA CYS A 119 1.20 -15.65 -6.78
C CYS A 119 0.66 -16.54 -7.90
N LEU A 120 -0.20 -16.01 -8.77
CA LEU A 120 -0.81 -16.76 -9.87
C LEU A 120 0.09 -16.86 -11.11
N THR A 121 1.17 -16.08 -11.18
CA THR A 121 2.07 -16.05 -12.35
C THR A 121 3.11 -17.18 -12.26
N PRO A 122 3.14 -18.13 -13.22
CA PRO A 122 4.10 -19.23 -13.22
C PRO A 122 5.50 -18.83 -13.69
N ASN A 123 5.60 -17.82 -14.58
CA ASN A 123 6.88 -17.31 -15.06
C ASN A 123 7.58 -16.48 -13.96
N PRO A 124 8.79 -16.85 -13.53
CA PRO A 124 9.51 -16.10 -12.50
C PRO A 124 9.82 -14.65 -12.91
N ASP A 125 10.11 -14.38 -14.18
CA ASP A 125 10.44 -13.02 -14.64
C ASP A 125 9.22 -12.09 -14.55
N ASP A 126 8.04 -12.58 -14.95
CA ASP A 126 6.79 -11.81 -14.86
C ASP A 126 6.33 -11.64 -13.41
N ARG A 127 6.55 -12.65 -12.56
CA ARG A 127 6.34 -12.52 -11.11
C ARG A 127 7.18 -11.39 -10.52
N MET A 128 8.46 -11.31 -10.90
CA MET A 128 9.35 -10.24 -10.46
C MET A 128 8.89 -8.87 -10.95
N ARG A 129 8.30 -8.78 -12.15
CA ARG A 129 7.69 -7.53 -12.65
C ARG A 129 6.53 -7.07 -11.76
N PHE A 130 5.63 -7.97 -11.37
CA PHE A 130 4.52 -7.63 -10.46
C PHE A 130 5.01 -7.18 -9.09
N LEU A 131 6.00 -7.87 -8.52
CA LEU A 131 6.61 -7.47 -7.24
C LEU A 131 7.33 -6.12 -7.33
N SER A 132 8.00 -5.84 -8.46
CA SER A 132 8.65 -4.55 -8.71
C SER A 132 7.62 -3.43 -8.85
N ALA A 133 6.51 -3.68 -9.55
CA ALA A 133 5.40 -2.75 -9.63
C ALA A 133 4.78 -2.46 -8.25
N ALA A 134 4.59 -3.50 -7.43
CA ALA A 134 4.13 -3.36 -6.04
C ALA A 134 5.07 -2.47 -5.22
N GLN A 135 6.39 -2.70 -5.33
CA GLN A 135 7.39 -1.89 -4.65
C GLN A 135 7.31 -0.41 -5.05
N ASN A 136 7.15 -0.12 -6.35
CA ASN A 136 7.01 1.25 -6.84
C ASN A 136 5.75 1.94 -6.31
N ILE A 137 4.63 1.21 -6.20
CA ILE A 137 3.40 1.72 -5.57
C ILE A 137 3.65 2.02 -4.08
N VAL A 138 4.32 1.13 -3.35
CA VAL A 138 4.65 1.34 -1.93
C VAL A 138 5.54 2.57 -1.74
N ILE A 139 6.58 2.73 -2.57
CA ILE A 139 7.46 3.91 -2.53
C ILE A 139 6.66 5.20 -2.77
N THR A 140 5.73 5.17 -3.73
CA THR A 140 4.87 6.31 -4.04
C THR A 140 3.95 6.64 -2.86
N GLY A 141 3.30 5.63 -2.27
CA GLY A 141 2.47 5.80 -1.07
C GLY A 141 3.28 6.34 0.13
N ALA A 142 4.52 5.92 0.30
CA ALA A 142 5.41 6.44 1.34
C ALA A 142 5.73 7.94 1.13
N ARG A 143 5.98 8.37 -0.11
CA ARG A 143 6.17 9.80 -0.45
C ARG A 143 4.93 10.63 -0.16
N VAL A 144 3.74 10.10 -0.46
CA VAL A 144 2.45 10.75 -0.11
C VAL A 144 2.30 10.84 1.41
N GLY A 145 2.65 9.79 2.15
CA GLY A 145 2.65 9.80 3.62
C GLY A 145 3.59 10.84 4.21
N GLU A 146 4.75 11.06 3.60
CA GLU A 146 5.67 12.14 3.98
C GLU A 146 5.04 13.52 3.75
N ALA A 147 4.32 13.73 2.65
CA ALA A 147 3.59 14.97 2.38
C ALA A 147 2.50 15.23 3.45
N VAL A 148 1.73 14.20 3.83
CA VAL A 148 0.77 14.29 4.94
C VAL A 148 1.45 14.66 6.26
N ALA A 149 2.58 14.04 6.57
CA ALA A 149 3.34 14.38 7.77
C ALA A 149 3.85 15.84 7.76
N LYS A 150 4.22 16.36 6.60
CA LYS A 150 4.60 17.78 6.42
C LYS A 150 3.41 18.71 6.62
N LEU A 151 2.22 18.38 6.09
CA LEU A 151 1.00 19.16 6.31
C LEU A 151 0.65 19.25 7.80
N ARG A 152 0.74 18.14 8.53
CA ARG A 152 0.49 18.09 9.98
C ARG A 152 1.50 18.90 10.80
N LYS A 153 2.78 18.87 10.42
CA LYS A 153 3.86 19.60 11.12
C LYS A 153 3.90 21.08 10.78
N GLY A 154 3.55 21.44 9.55
CA GLY A 154 3.56 22.80 9.04
C GLY A 154 2.30 23.59 9.38
N GLY A 155 1.67 23.28 10.52
CA GLY A 155 0.38 23.80 10.98
C GLY A 155 0.12 25.19 10.42
N VAL A 156 -0.79 25.25 9.45
CA VAL A 156 -1.20 26.40 8.65
C VAL A 156 -0.44 27.66 9.05
N SER A 157 0.74 27.88 8.46
CA SER A 157 1.18 29.26 8.29
C SER A 157 0.02 29.92 7.57
N LYS A 158 -0.79 30.68 8.30
CA LYS A 158 -1.81 31.57 7.74
C LYS A 158 -1.09 32.25 6.60
N VAL A 159 -1.40 31.85 5.37
CA VAL A 159 -1.06 32.66 4.22
C VAL A 159 -1.87 33.91 4.49
N GLU A 160 -1.21 34.94 5.04
CA GLU A 160 -1.78 36.28 5.03
C GLU A 160 -2.05 36.53 3.57
N GLU A 161 -3.33 36.47 3.19
CA GLU A 161 -3.80 37.00 1.92
C GLU A 161 -3.52 38.50 1.97
N ARG A 162 -2.27 38.89 1.70
CA ARG A 162 -1.91 40.29 1.47
C ARG A 162 -2.53 40.65 0.14
N ARG A 163 -3.79 41.10 0.19
CA ARG A 163 -4.41 41.80 -0.93
C ARG A 163 -3.59 43.04 -1.21
N HIS A 164 -2.74 42.98 -2.22
CA HIS A 164 -2.07 44.15 -2.75
C HIS A 164 -3.12 45.03 -3.44
N HIS A 165 -3.62 46.03 -2.72
CA HIS A 165 -4.48 47.06 -3.31
C HIS A 165 -3.60 48.05 -4.08
N MET A 166 -3.62 47.95 -5.41
CA MET A 166 -2.89 48.87 -6.28
C MET A 166 -3.78 50.08 -6.55
N VAL A 167 -3.46 51.23 -5.92
CA VAL A 167 -4.12 52.51 -6.19
C VAL A 167 -3.42 53.17 -7.36
N PHE A 168 -4.14 53.42 -8.45
CA PHE A 168 -3.64 54.22 -9.57
C PHE A 168 -4.05 55.67 -9.36
N GLU A 169 -3.08 56.54 -9.07
CA GLU A 169 -3.28 57.98 -9.18
C GLU A 169 -3.00 58.42 -10.62
N HIS A 170 -4.04 58.86 -11.31
CA HIS A 170 -3.90 59.48 -12.63
C HIS A 170 -3.42 60.92 -12.45
N ARG A 171 -2.11 61.15 -12.49
CA ARG A 171 -1.57 62.51 -12.63
C ARG A 171 -1.85 62.98 -14.05
N GLN A 172 -2.81 63.90 -14.19
CA GLN A 172 -2.89 64.72 -15.38
C GLN A 172 -1.58 65.50 -15.47
N ALA A 173 -0.87 65.35 -16.59
CA ALA A 173 0.30 66.16 -16.86
C ALA A 173 -0.16 67.62 -16.89
N GLU A 174 0.28 68.40 -15.88
CA GLU A 174 0.19 69.85 -15.95
C GLU A 174 0.89 70.26 -17.25
N THR A 175 0.10 70.83 -18.16
CA THR A 175 0.59 71.37 -19.41
C THR A 175 1.66 72.40 -19.09
N SER A 176 2.92 72.02 -19.34
CA SER A 176 4.08 72.89 -19.25
C SER A 176 3.77 74.21 -19.96
N PRO A 177 3.91 75.37 -19.29
CA PRO A 177 3.68 76.65 -19.94
C PRO A 177 4.69 76.83 -21.10
N PRO A 178 4.26 77.44 -22.21
CA PRO A 178 5.14 77.65 -23.36
C PRO A 178 6.31 78.58 -22.98
N PRO A 179 7.51 78.36 -23.55
CA PRO A 179 8.66 79.20 -23.25
C PRO A 179 8.41 80.65 -23.71
N PRO A 180 8.95 81.65 -22.99
CA PRO A 180 8.81 83.06 -23.37
C PRO A 180 9.45 83.30 -24.73
N ARG A 181 8.70 83.95 -25.63
CA ARG A 181 9.25 84.47 -26.88
C ARG A 181 10.24 85.58 -26.52
N GLY A 182 11.52 85.32 -26.74
CA GLY A 182 12.53 86.36 -26.70
C GLY A 182 12.32 87.29 -27.87
N ASP A 183 11.88 88.52 -27.60
CA ASP A 183 11.96 89.62 -28.56
C ASP A 183 13.42 90.07 -28.61
N THR A 184 14.10 89.75 -29.70
CA THR A 184 15.40 90.34 -30.04
C THR A 184 15.21 91.73 -30.67
N PRO A 185 16.09 92.69 -30.37
CA PRO A 185 16.00 94.09 -30.81
C PRO A 185 16.20 94.30 -32.31
#